data_AF-A0A849D8D9-F1
#
_entry.id   AF-A0A849D8D9-F1
#
_cell.length_a   1.000
_cell.length_b   1.000
_cell.length_c   1.000
_cell.angle_alpha   90.00
_cell.angle_beta   90.00
_cell.angle_gamma   90.00
#
_symmetry.space_group_name_H-M   'P 1'
#
loop_
_entity.id
_entity.type
_entity.pdbx_description
1 polymer ?
#
loop_
_entity_poly.entity_id
_entity_poly.type
_entity_poly.pdbx_seq_one_letter_code
_entity_poly.pdbx_strand_id
1 'polypeptide(L)'
;DWTQTTNTIDYGIKEVTGDGSNTTIVLERIGLMPMPQDILLVYEDASREAFYTPLRMMRGEKGNPYLGIQRPVLPEWPWAMPTFEFTINKPLSSIRAVLLDPSQLMADVNPENNLWQQP
;
A
#
# COMPACT_ATOMS: atom_id res chain seq x y z
N ASP A 1 -6.50 4.77 30.88
CA ASP A 1 -7.25 5.60 29.93
C ASP A 1 -6.37 5.78 28.70
N TRP A 2 -6.61 4.98 27.65
CA TRP A 2 -5.72 4.80 26.50
C TRP A 2 -6.42 5.16 25.17
N THR A 3 -7.59 5.80 25.26
CA THR A 3 -8.52 6.01 24.14
C THR A 3 -8.79 7.50 23.87
N GLN A 4 -7.86 8.40 24.21
CA GLN A 4 -8.04 9.85 24.04
C GLN A 4 -7.00 10.51 23.12
N THR A 5 -6.52 9.79 22.11
CA THR A 5 -6.02 10.44 20.90
C THR A 5 -6.95 10.09 19.76
N THR A 6 -7.54 11.11 19.12
CA THR A 6 -8.26 11.01 17.83
C THR A 6 -7.34 10.59 16.67
N ASN A 7 -6.13 10.13 16.98
CA ASN A 7 -5.14 9.67 16.02
C ASN A 7 -5.46 8.20 15.69
N THR A 8 -6.20 8.01 14.61
CA THR A 8 -6.48 6.69 14.05
C THR A 8 -5.42 6.33 13.00
N ILE A 9 -5.33 5.03 12.72
CA ILE A 9 -4.65 4.51 11.53
C ILE A 9 -5.74 4.32 10.48
N ASP A 10 -5.61 4.99 9.34
CA ASP A 10 -6.52 4.87 8.21
C ASP A 10 -5.74 5.20 6.95
N TYR A 11 -5.63 4.21 6.09
CA TYR A 11 -4.95 4.29 4.80
C TYR A 11 -5.92 3.84 3.73
N GLY A 12 -5.78 4.35 2.52
CA GLY A 12 -6.67 3.97 1.43
C GLY A 12 -5.99 3.97 0.09
N ILE A 13 -6.54 3.21 -0.84
CA ILE A 13 -6.20 3.30 -2.26
C ILE A 13 -7.09 4.40 -2.84
N LYS A 14 -6.47 5.55 -3.11
CA LYS A 14 -7.17 6.72 -3.64
C LYS A 14 -7.49 6.57 -5.12
N GLU A 15 -6.52 6.10 -5.90
CA GLU A 15 -6.66 6.01 -7.35
C GLU A 15 -5.72 4.96 -7.95
N VAL A 16 -6.20 4.28 -8.99
CA VAL A 16 -5.39 3.37 -9.81
C VAL A 16 -5.67 3.69 -11.28
N THR A 17 -4.68 4.24 -11.98
CA THR A 17 -4.80 4.73 -13.36
C THR A 17 -3.79 4.08 -14.28
N GLY A 18 -4.24 3.68 -15.47
CA GLY A 18 -3.38 3.13 -16.51
C GLY A 18 -2.91 4.19 -17.50
N ASP A 19 -1.62 4.17 -17.83
CA ASP A 19 -1.02 4.94 -18.93
C ASP A 19 -0.34 3.98 -19.91
N GLY A 20 -1.15 3.39 -20.79
CA GLY A 20 -0.70 2.42 -21.79
C GLY A 20 -0.10 1.15 -21.17
N SER A 21 1.23 1.06 -21.14
CA SER A 21 1.95 -0.09 -20.57
C SER A 21 2.22 0.03 -19.06
N ASN A 22 1.90 1.17 -18.45
CA ASN A 22 2.19 1.47 -17.06
C ASN A 22 0.90 1.65 -16.25
N THR A 23 1.00 1.44 -14.94
CA THR A 23 -0.08 1.76 -14.00
C THR A 23 0.46 2.60 -12.87
N THR A 24 -0.20 3.70 -12.57
CA THR A 24 0.07 4.55 -11.42
C THR A 24 -0.94 4.25 -10.32
N ILE A 25 -0.44 4.02 -9.12
CA ILE A 25 -1.24 3.76 -7.92
C ILE A 25 -0.99 4.92 -6.94
N VAL A 26 -2.08 5.57 -6.53
CA VAL A 26 -2.08 6.64 -5.54
C VAL A 26 -2.70 6.12 -4.26
N LEU A 27 -1.91 6.14 -3.19
CA LEU A 27 -2.33 5.83 -1.84
C LEU A 27 -2.56 7.13 -1.08
N GLU A 28 -3.46 7.08 -0.10
CA GLU A 28 -3.70 8.17 0.83
C GLU A 28 -3.63 7.71 2.28
N ARG A 29 -3.18 8.62 3.14
CA ARG A 29 -3.22 8.48 4.59
C ARG A 29 -4.28 9.44 5.12
N ILE A 30 -5.36 8.88 5.63
CA ILE A 30 -6.48 9.58 6.25
C ILE A 30 -6.22 9.74 7.75
N GLY A 31 -5.62 8.72 8.37
CA GLY A 31 -5.24 8.70 9.77
C GLY A 31 -4.06 9.62 10.11
N LEU A 32 -3.96 10.01 11.38
CA LEU A 32 -2.87 10.85 11.87
C LEU A 32 -1.64 10.04 12.30
N MET A 33 -1.76 8.72 12.38
CA MET A 33 -0.65 7.82 12.73
C MET A 33 0.10 7.32 11.50
N PRO A 34 1.38 7.70 11.31
CA PRO A 34 2.21 7.14 10.24
C PRO A 34 2.62 5.68 10.56
N MET A 35 2.36 4.76 9.63
CA MET A 35 2.77 3.35 9.63
C MET A 35 3.43 2.97 8.29
N PRO A 36 4.40 2.03 8.27
CA PRO A 36 4.94 1.48 7.02
C PRO A 36 3.85 0.71 6.30
N GLN A 37 3.79 0.81 4.96
CA GLN A 37 2.73 0.15 4.19
C GLN A 37 3.28 -1.05 3.42
N ASP A 38 2.55 -2.16 3.56
CA ASP A 38 2.71 -3.38 2.79
C ASP A 38 1.62 -3.39 1.70
N ILE A 39 2.04 -3.45 0.44
CA ILE A 39 1.14 -3.39 -0.72
C ILE A 39 1.25 -4.71 -1.48
N LEU A 40 0.13 -5.33 -1.83
CA LEU A 40 0.09 -6.55 -2.62
C LEU A 40 -0.74 -6.34 -3.88
N LEU A 41 -0.12 -6.60 -5.02
CA LEU A 41 -0.80 -6.64 -6.31
C LEU A 41 -1.11 -8.08 -6.66
N VAL A 42 -2.34 -8.31 -7.11
CA VAL A 42 -2.80 -9.57 -7.67
C VAL A 42 -3.08 -9.33 -9.15
N TYR A 43 -2.44 -10.11 -10.00
CA TYR A 43 -2.61 -10.03 -11.45
C TYR A 43 -3.66 -11.03 -11.94
N GLU A 44 -4.18 -10.81 -13.15
CA GLU A 44 -5.14 -11.71 -13.80
C GLU A 44 -4.59 -13.12 -14.05
N ASP A 45 -3.27 -13.27 -14.19
CA ASP A 45 -2.59 -14.57 -14.31
C ASP A 45 -2.40 -15.29 -12.96
N ALA A 46 -3.02 -14.77 -11.90
CA ALA A 46 -2.90 -15.22 -10.50
C ALA A 46 -1.51 -15.04 -9.87
N SER A 47 -0.54 -14.45 -10.60
CA SER A 47 0.73 -14.05 -10.02
C SER A 47 0.53 -12.87 -9.05
N ARG A 48 1.51 -12.69 -8.16
CA ARG A 48 1.46 -11.69 -7.10
C ARG A 48 2.78 -10.96 -7.00
N GLU A 49 2.72 -9.65 -6.79
CA GLU A 49 3.88 -8.81 -6.53
C GLU A 49 3.63 -7.99 -5.27
N ALA A 50 4.59 -8.01 -4.35
CA ALA A 50 4.49 -7.30 -3.08
C ALA A 50 5.41 -6.09 -3.12
N PHE A 51 4.96 -4.94 -2.60
CA PHE A 51 5.77 -3.74 -2.46
C PHE A 51 5.78 -3.29 -1.01
N TYR A 52 6.84 -2.58 -0.63
CA TYR A 52 6.98 -2.03 0.70
C TYR A 52 7.44 -0.59 0.66
N THR A 53 6.72 0.27 1.37
CA THR A 53 7.18 1.64 1.62
C THR A 53 7.55 1.79 3.11
N PRO A 54 8.84 2.00 3.43
CA PRO A 54 9.29 2.18 4.80
C PRO A 54 8.93 3.58 5.31
N LEU A 55 8.73 3.68 6.63
CA LEU A 55 8.73 4.97 7.32
C LEU A 55 10.16 5.43 7.59
N ARG A 56 10.47 6.69 7.29
CA ARG A 56 11.77 7.33 7.62
C ARG A 56 12.20 7.18 9.07
N MET A 57 11.23 7.13 9.99
CA MET A 57 11.48 7.08 11.44
C MET A 57 11.99 5.70 11.88
N MET A 58 11.79 4.65 11.08
CA MET A 58 12.30 3.31 11.37
C MET A 58 13.66 3.14 10.69
N ARG A 59 14.76 3.35 11.43
CA ARG A 59 16.07 2.78 11.07
C ARG A 59 16.00 1.26 11.27
N GLY A 60 15.36 0.57 10.34
CA GLY A 60 15.17 -0.87 10.37
C GLY A 60 14.21 -1.30 9.29
N GLU A 61 14.73 -1.89 8.22
CA GLU A 61 13.89 -2.52 7.21
C GLU A 61 13.24 -3.76 7.84
N LYS A 62 11.90 -3.78 7.89
CA LYS A 62 11.15 -4.99 8.25
C LYS A 62 11.51 -6.07 7.22
N GLY A 63 12.17 -7.13 7.68
CA GLY A 63 12.58 -8.25 6.83
C GLY A 63 11.39 -8.83 6.07
N ASN A 64 11.61 -9.24 4.82
CA ASN A 64 10.54 -9.75 3.95
C ASN A 64 9.91 -11.01 4.57
N PRO A 65 8.62 -10.98 4.98
CA PRO A 65 7.96 -12.15 5.54
C PRO A 65 7.53 -13.16 4.46
N TYR A 66 7.58 -12.78 3.18
CA TYR A 66 7.17 -13.61 2.06
C TYR A 66 8.37 -14.34 1.45
N LEU A 67 8.57 -15.60 1.86
CA LEU A 67 9.58 -16.48 1.27
C LEU A 67 9.24 -16.74 -0.20
N GLY A 68 10.11 -16.29 -1.12
CA GLY A 68 9.99 -16.54 -2.57
C GLY A 68 9.27 -15.46 -3.38
N ILE A 69 8.80 -14.38 -2.76
CA ILE A 69 8.22 -13.22 -3.47
C ILE A 69 9.21 -12.07 -3.42
N GLN A 70 9.61 -11.53 -4.58
CA GLN A 70 10.38 -10.29 -4.64
C GLN A 70 9.53 -9.17 -4.06
N ARG A 71 10.07 -8.44 -3.07
CA ARG A 71 9.43 -7.28 -2.44
C ARG A 71 10.25 -6.03 -2.74
N PRO A 72 10.07 -5.39 -3.91
CA PRO A 72 10.77 -4.15 -4.22
C PRO A 72 10.46 -3.11 -3.13
N VAL A 73 11.51 -2.50 -2.61
CA VAL A 73 11.39 -1.39 -1.66
C VAL A 73 11.09 -0.15 -2.47
N LEU A 74 9.89 0.41 -2.29
CA LEU A 74 9.48 1.66 -2.89
C LEU A 74 10.19 2.84 -2.21
N PRO A 75 10.20 4.03 -2.86
CA PRO A 75 10.64 5.24 -2.20
C PRO A 75 9.91 5.44 -0.86
N GLU A 76 10.61 6.11 0.04
CA GLU A 76 10.05 6.50 1.34
C GLU A 76 8.79 7.34 1.13
N TRP A 77 7.68 6.97 1.79
CA TRP A 77 6.51 7.83 1.90
C TRP A 77 6.77 8.88 3.00
N PRO A 78 6.99 10.17 2.64
CA PRO A 78 7.23 11.19 3.65
C PRO A 78 5.97 11.36 4.50
N TRP A 79 6.08 11.23 5.82
CA TRP A 79 4.93 11.35 6.73
C TRP A 79 4.19 12.69 6.64
N ALA A 80 4.82 13.74 6.11
CA ALA A 80 4.20 15.04 5.89
C ALA A 80 3.31 15.06 4.64
N MET A 81 3.47 14.10 3.73
CA MET A 81 2.66 13.98 2.52
C MET A 81 1.47 13.07 2.79
N PRO A 82 0.22 13.55 2.66
CA PRO A 82 -0.97 12.74 2.87
C PRO A 82 -1.18 11.71 1.75
N THR A 83 -0.47 11.84 0.62
CA THR A 83 -0.58 10.94 -0.52
C THR A 83 0.78 10.40 -0.92
N PHE A 84 0.80 9.19 -1.45
CA PHE A 84 1.98 8.54 -2.01
C PHE A 84 1.65 7.92 -3.35
N GLU A 85 2.48 8.16 -4.33
CA GLU A 85 2.28 7.72 -5.70
C GLU A 85 3.47 6.88 -6.14
N PHE A 86 3.18 5.75 -6.80
CA PHE A 86 4.20 4.95 -7.46
C PHE A 86 3.65 4.36 -8.75
N THR A 87 4.55 4.16 -9.72
CA THR A 87 4.23 3.59 -11.02
C THR A 87 4.87 2.23 -11.17
N ILE A 88 4.11 1.28 -11.72
CA ILE A 88 4.58 -0.05 -12.11
C ILE A 88 4.56 -0.18 -13.63
N ASN A 89 5.53 -0.92 -14.18
CA ASN A 89 5.63 -1.21 -15.61
C ASN A 89 4.71 -2.37 -16.01
N LYS A 90 3.43 -2.27 -15.66
CA LYS A 90 2.37 -3.24 -15.98
C LYS A 90 1.12 -2.48 -16.42
N PRO A 91 0.42 -2.94 -17.47
CA PRO A 91 -0.83 -2.29 -17.89
C PRO A 91 -1.93 -2.54 -16.86
N LEU A 92 -2.82 -1.56 -16.70
CA LEU A 92 -3.94 -1.64 -15.74
C LEU A 92 -4.79 -2.90 -15.96
N SER A 93 -4.98 -3.30 -17.23
CA SER A 93 -5.73 -4.50 -17.63
C SER A 93 -5.13 -5.81 -17.12
N SER A 94 -3.88 -5.81 -16.66
CA SER A 94 -3.26 -7.00 -16.06
C SER A 94 -3.50 -7.11 -14.56
N ILE A 95 -3.92 -6.02 -13.90
CA ILE A 95 -4.09 -5.95 -12.45
C ILE A 95 -5.54 -6.29 -12.12
N ARG A 96 -5.71 -7.37 -11.35
CA ARG A 96 -7.01 -7.80 -10.84
C ARG A 96 -7.39 -7.04 -9.58
N ALA A 97 -6.44 -6.91 -8.66
CA ALA A 97 -6.66 -6.23 -7.39
C ALA A 97 -5.38 -5.64 -6.81
N VAL A 98 -5.54 -4.59 -6.02
CA VAL A 98 -4.49 -3.98 -5.19
C VAL A 98 -4.98 -4.03 -3.75
N LEU A 99 -4.13 -4.52 -2.84
CA LEU A 99 -4.41 -4.64 -1.42
C LEU A 99 -3.38 -3.87 -0.61
N LEU A 100 -3.85 -3.08 0.35
CA LEU A 100 -3.05 -2.52 1.44
C LEU A 100 -3.18 -3.40 2.68
N ASP A 101 -2.07 -3.57 3.38
CA ASP A 101 -1.93 -4.47 4.53
C ASP A 101 -2.65 -5.83 4.33
N PRO A 102 -2.17 -6.67 3.39
CA PRO A 102 -2.75 -8.00 3.17
C PRO A 102 -2.68 -8.91 4.41
N SER A 103 -1.88 -8.54 5.42
CA SER A 103 -1.81 -9.27 6.68
C SER A 103 -2.99 -8.98 7.62
N GLN A 104 -3.71 -7.87 7.39
CA GLN A 104 -4.77 -7.36 8.27
C GLN A 104 -4.33 -7.23 9.74
N LEU A 105 -3.04 -7.09 9.98
CA LEU A 105 -2.47 -6.91 11.32
C LEU A 105 -2.53 -5.44 11.74
N MET A 106 -2.79 -4.52 10.81
CA MET A 106 -3.00 -3.11 11.07
C MET A 106 -4.41 -2.88 11.61
N ALA A 107 -4.52 -2.12 12.70
CA ALA A 107 -5.80 -1.65 13.25
C ALA A 107 -6.34 -0.47 12.42
N ASP A 108 -6.52 -0.72 11.11
CA ASP A 108 -7.14 0.24 10.21
C ASP A 108 -8.62 0.39 10.54
N VAL A 109 -9.09 1.63 10.61
CA VAL A 109 -10.49 1.96 10.95
C VAL A 109 -11.44 1.66 9.79
N ASN A 110 -10.97 1.66 8.54
CA ASN A 110 -11.80 1.43 7.36
C ASN A 110 -11.17 0.39 6.40
N PRO A 111 -11.16 -0.91 6.71
CA PRO A 111 -10.51 -1.91 5.86
C PRO A 111 -11.09 -2.03 4.43
N GLU A 112 -12.23 -1.41 4.12
CA GLU A 112 -12.83 -1.45 2.79
C GLU A 112 -12.07 -0.58 1.77
N ASN A 113 -11.44 0.52 2.20
CA ASN A 113 -10.63 1.37 1.32
C ASN A 113 -9.22 0.79 1.05
N ASN A 114 -8.86 -0.29 1.75
CA ASN A 114 -7.59 -1.01 1.57
C ASN A 114 -7.62 -1.97 0.38
N LEU A 115 -8.76 -2.10 -0.31
CA LEU A 115 -8.93 -2.98 -1.45
C LEU A 115 -9.42 -2.20 -2.66
N TRP A 116 -8.63 -2.21 -3.73
CA TRP A 116 -9.08 -1.84 -5.05
C TRP A 116 -9.21 -3.09 -5.90
N GLN A 117 -10.32 -3.22 -6.62
CA GLN A 117 -10.54 -4.24 -7.62
C GLN A 117 -10.79 -3.57 -8.95
N GLN A 118 -10.30 -4.19 -10.02
CA GLN A 118 -10.61 -3.71 -11.36
C GLN A 118 -12.12 -3.69 -11.58
N PRO A 119 -12.71 -2.54 -12.00
CA PRO A 119 -14.14 -2.41 -12.24
C PRO A 119 -14.63 -3.16 -13.48
#